data_AF-A0A950ITA6-F1
#
_entry.id   AF-A0A950ITA6-F1
#
_cell.length_a   1.000
_cell.length_b   1.000
_cell.length_c   1.000
_cell.angle_alpha   90.00
_cell.angle_beta   90.00
_cell.angle_gamma   90.00
#
_symmetry.space_group_name_H-M   'P 1'
#
loop_
_entity.id
_entity.type
_entity.pdbx_description
1 polymer ?
#
loop_
_entity_poly.entity_id
_entity_poly.type
_entity_poly.pdbx_seq_one_letter_code
_entity_poly.pdbx_strand_id
1 'polypeptide(L)'
;MSGGYNILENFDITGSDANGVILATTGTTASYNQAIGNYVHDIVTPCDDDGGTALGSGGGTNYTGISHDDFIGNLIVNVTNAAGSACPENTSAGIYESVPYGVVANNIVINVSDAIQSWHAAAHLTFFGNTEINSRIGIIVGAGDAPGGTNDYTVVQNNIAVNSKTGIQEENNTGTHNQYIDNLGYENDTDVILQNGLTCSGCLYDADPLFINNTGDATGNYCVYSNSPALGTGLARAGILTDFYGNSRPQSGATAVGACIVPSSSSGSGSSGGSSSNVSAGISASATTIAPGQGVRLTWTSQNAASVQINGINVALNGSGVWYPTTTTPYRITAYSSTGAMYAATLTVSVVNASITASATTVAAGQGVRLTWATQSAATATLTGSGHVALNGSGVVYPTTTTTYTITGISSTGVTYTASVTITVVNASITASATTVAAGQGVRLTWATQNAATATLSGSGYVALNGSGVVYPATTTAYTITAISSTGVTYAAKVVVTVQ
;
A
#
# COMPACT_ATOMS: atom_id res chain seq x y z
N MET A 1 -2.11 -1.37 15.37
CA MET A 1 -2.64 -2.73 15.09
C MET A 1 -2.98 -3.40 16.42
N SER A 2 -3.84 -4.43 16.44
CA SER A 2 -4.24 -5.07 17.71
C SER A 2 -3.48 -6.37 18.06
N GLY A 3 -2.72 -6.93 17.12
CA GLY A 3 -1.85 -8.09 17.33
C GLY A 3 -0.37 -7.71 17.32
N GLY A 4 0.50 -8.59 17.85
CA GLY A 4 1.95 -8.48 17.74
C GLY A 4 2.52 -9.31 16.59
N TYR A 5 3.82 -9.17 16.31
CA TYR A 5 4.56 -9.88 15.25
C TYR A 5 4.04 -9.64 13.82
N ASN A 6 3.51 -8.45 13.55
CA ASN A 6 3.04 -8.07 12.23
C ASN A 6 4.10 -7.24 11.51
N ILE A 7 4.20 -7.43 10.19
CA ILE A 7 5.09 -6.64 9.34
C ILE A 7 4.22 -5.87 8.35
N LEU A 8 4.33 -4.54 8.39
CA LEU A 8 3.82 -3.63 7.38
C LEU A 8 4.98 -3.22 6.48
N GLU A 9 4.99 -3.73 5.25
CA GLU A 9 6.16 -3.58 4.39
C GLU A 9 5.81 -3.09 2.97
N ASN A 10 6.60 -2.12 2.49
CA ASN A 10 6.57 -1.59 1.13
C ASN A 10 5.21 -1.01 0.68
N PHE A 11 4.50 -0.36 1.60
CA PHE A 11 3.27 0.39 1.29
C PHE A 11 3.56 1.84 0.93
N ASP A 12 2.70 2.38 0.06
CA ASP A 12 2.60 3.81 -0.23
C ASP A 12 1.40 4.38 0.54
N ILE A 13 1.63 5.34 1.43
CA ILE A 13 0.69 5.80 2.46
C ILE A 13 0.61 7.33 2.44
N THR A 14 -0.60 7.85 2.27
CA THR A 14 -0.91 9.29 2.34
C THR A 14 -2.29 9.49 2.97
N GLY A 15 -2.59 10.69 3.46
CA GLY A 15 -3.85 10.93 4.17
C GLY A 15 -3.94 12.31 4.82
N SER A 16 -5.16 12.69 5.20
CA SER A 16 -5.44 13.94 5.88
C SER A 16 -6.40 13.72 7.05
N ASP A 17 -6.27 14.54 8.09
CA ASP A 17 -7.11 14.52 9.30
C ASP A 17 -6.99 13.20 10.09
N ALA A 18 -5.84 12.54 10.00
CA ALA A 18 -5.53 11.32 10.74
C ALA A 18 -4.02 11.15 10.93
N ASN A 19 -3.63 10.45 12.00
CA ASN A 19 -2.30 9.86 12.08
C ASN A 19 -2.13 8.81 10.97
N GLY A 20 -0.89 8.57 10.54
CA GLY A 20 -0.58 7.56 9.54
C GLY A 20 -0.72 6.14 10.10
N VAL A 21 0.39 5.42 10.22
CA VAL A 21 0.36 4.03 10.74
C VAL A 21 0.71 4.01 12.21
N ILE A 22 -0.16 3.39 13.01
CA ILE A 22 0.10 3.07 14.41
C ILE A 22 0.26 1.56 14.57
N LEU A 23 1.45 1.11 14.96
CA LEU A 23 1.81 -0.31 15.08
C LEU A 23 1.07 -0.99 16.23
N ALA A 24 0.87 -0.31 17.37
CA ALA A 24 0.07 -0.83 18.48
C ALA A 24 -1.13 0.05 18.84
N THR A 25 -2.32 -0.54 18.89
CA THR A 25 -3.53 0.14 19.33
C THR A 25 -3.59 0.20 20.86
N THR A 26 -4.10 1.30 21.41
CA THR A 26 -4.24 1.52 22.86
C THR A 26 -4.94 0.35 23.56
N GLY A 27 -4.41 -0.08 24.71
CA GLY A 27 -5.00 -1.16 25.52
C GLY A 27 -4.74 -2.57 24.98
N THR A 28 -3.78 -2.73 24.07
CA THR A 28 -3.34 -4.03 23.55
C THR A 28 -1.92 -4.36 24.02
N THR A 29 -1.46 -5.58 23.75
CA THR A 29 -0.06 -6.02 23.97
C THR A 29 0.64 -6.27 22.62
N ALA A 30 0.34 -5.45 21.62
CA ALA A 30 0.78 -5.59 20.24
C ALA A 30 2.28 -5.23 20.12
N SER A 31 3.17 -6.15 20.49
CA SER A 31 4.64 -6.00 20.45
C SER A 31 5.25 -6.69 19.22
N TYR A 32 6.52 -6.39 18.92
CA TYR A 32 7.28 -7.01 17.83
C TYR A 32 6.70 -6.73 16.44
N ASN A 33 5.98 -5.62 16.29
CA ASN A 33 5.50 -5.18 14.99
C ASN A 33 6.58 -4.38 14.27
N GLN A 34 6.57 -4.39 12.95
CA GLN A 34 7.58 -3.70 12.16
C GLN A 34 6.94 -2.93 11.01
N ALA A 35 7.38 -1.70 10.79
CA ALA A 35 7.14 -0.94 9.57
C ALA A 35 8.43 -0.87 8.75
N ILE A 36 8.46 -1.53 7.58
CA ILE A 36 9.66 -1.71 6.78
C ILE A 36 9.48 -1.14 5.37
N GLY A 37 10.39 -0.26 4.92
CA GLY A 37 10.44 0.13 3.51
C GLY A 37 9.21 0.90 3.00
N ASN A 38 8.39 1.45 3.88
CA ASN A 38 7.18 2.16 3.47
C ASN A 38 7.51 3.57 2.97
N TYR A 39 6.72 4.05 2.02
CA TYR A 39 6.72 5.45 1.59
C TYR A 39 5.51 6.14 2.20
N VAL A 40 5.73 7.02 3.19
CA VAL A 40 4.68 7.75 3.89
C VAL A 40 4.79 9.22 3.55
N HIS A 41 3.79 9.79 2.89
CA HIS A 41 3.92 11.14 2.37
C HIS A 41 2.65 11.97 2.39
N ASP A 42 2.84 13.28 2.48
CA ASP A 42 1.77 14.28 2.46
C ASP A 42 0.68 13.97 3.51
N ILE A 43 1.12 13.58 4.71
CA ILE A 43 0.23 13.33 5.83
C ILE A 43 -0.13 14.68 6.46
N VAL A 44 -1.42 14.98 6.52
CA VAL A 44 -1.95 16.08 7.32
C VAL A 44 -2.52 15.50 8.61
N THR A 45 -1.79 15.64 9.70
CA THR A 45 -2.16 15.07 11.00
C THR A 45 -3.20 15.95 11.73
N PRO A 46 -4.02 15.37 12.62
CA PRO A 46 -4.86 16.13 13.54
C PRO A 46 -4.01 17.10 14.39
N CYS A 47 -4.65 18.18 14.85
CA CYS A 47 -4.07 19.11 15.82
C CYS A 47 -4.81 18.94 17.16
N ASP A 48 -4.31 18.02 17.97
CA ASP A 48 -4.72 17.79 19.36
C ASP A 48 -3.48 17.73 20.28
N ASP A 49 -3.70 17.54 21.58
CA ASP A 49 -2.66 17.58 22.61
C ASP A 49 -1.66 16.42 22.52
N ASP A 50 -1.97 15.35 21.77
CA ASP A 50 -1.11 14.17 21.61
C ASP A 50 -0.10 14.34 20.45
N GLY A 51 -0.27 15.38 19.63
CA GLY A 51 0.52 15.60 18.44
C GLY A 51 0.20 14.58 17.33
N GLY A 52 0.54 14.95 16.11
CA GLY A 52 0.32 14.12 14.94
C GLY A 52 1.52 13.26 14.57
N THR A 53 1.34 12.05 14.04
CA THR A 53 2.47 11.23 13.55
C THR A 53 2.20 10.50 12.23
N ALA A 54 3.22 10.37 11.39
CA ALA A 54 3.19 9.52 10.20
C ALA A 54 3.36 8.03 10.54
N LEU A 55 4.31 7.67 11.41
CA LEU A 55 4.53 6.31 11.89
C LEU A 55 4.71 6.32 13.41
N GLY A 56 3.89 5.59 14.16
CA GLY A 56 3.95 5.53 15.63
C GLY A 56 3.92 4.12 16.19
N SER A 57 4.70 3.84 17.24
CA SER A 57 4.69 2.50 17.87
C SER A 57 3.49 2.29 18.79
N GLY A 58 2.89 3.36 19.32
CA GLY A 58 1.65 3.29 20.09
C GLY A 58 0.81 4.55 19.92
N GLY A 59 -0.49 4.46 20.23
CA GLY A 59 -1.39 5.62 20.26
C GLY A 59 -2.16 5.75 21.57
N GLY A 60 -2.59 6.97 21.90
CA GLY A 60 -3.40 7.30 23.08
C GLY A 60 -2.60 7.29 24.38
N THR A 61 -3.23 6.98 25.52
CA THR A 61 -2.62 7.17 26.86
C THR A 61 -2.13 5.88 27.55
N ASN A 62 -2.13 4.73 26.87
CA ASN A 62 -1.78 3.45 27.50
C ASN A 62 -0.83 2.59 26.66
N TYR A 63 0.46 2.87 26.84
CA TYR A 63 1.62 2.21 26.25
C TYR A 63 2.11 0.99 27.08
N THR A 64 1.34 0.56 28.07
CA THR A 64 1.72 -0.50 29.02
C THR A 64 1.61 -1.87 28.35
N GLY A 65 2.72 -2.62 28.32
CA GLY A 65 2.74 -3.99 27.79
C GLY A 65 2.99 -4.10 26.28
N ILE A 66 3.38 -2.99 25.64
CA ILE A 66 3.86 -2.93 24.25
C ILE A 66 5.37 -2.69 24.28
N SER A 67 6.13 -3.33 23.39
CA SER A 67 7.59 -3.18 23.27
C SER A 67 8.10 -3.72 21.93
N HIS A 68 9.34 -3.42 21.58
CA HIS A 68 10.04 -3.98 20.42
C HIS A 68 9.31 -3.74 19.09
N ASP A 69 8.66 -2.59 18.94
CA ASP A 69 8.11 -2.20 17.65
C ASP A 69 9.19 -1.43 16.87
N ASP A 70 9.40 -1.78 15.60
CA ASP A 70 10.53 -1.30 14.80
C ASP A 70 10.09 -0.50 13.58
N PHE A 71 10.89 0.51 13.21
CA PHE A 71 10.74 1.31 12.00
C PHE A 71 12.02 1.27 11.18
N ILE A 72 12.00 0.55 10.06
CA ILE A 72 13.21 0.23 9.30
C ILE A 72 13.10 0.68 7.85
N GLY A 73 14.00 1.55 7.39
CA GLY A 73 14.13 1.86 5.96
C GLY A 73 12.93 2.58 5.35
N ASN A 74 12.11 3.28 6.14
CA ASN A 74 10.95 4.02 5.64
C ASN A 74 11.39 5.37 5.06
N LEU A 75 10.71 5.82 4.00
CA LEU A 75 10.81 7.17 3.45
C LEU A 75 9.59 7.97 3.88
N ILE A 76 9.80 9.02 4.68
CA ILE A 76 8.74 9.85 5.22
C ILE A 76 8.93 11.28 4.72
N VAL A 77 7.92 11.84 4.05
CA VAL A 77 8.04 13.14 3.37
C VAL A 77 6.81 14.00 3.60
N ASN A 78 7.00 15.26 3.99
CA ASN A 78 5.92 16.24 4.16
C ASN A 78 4.85 15.78 5.15
N VAL A 79 5.18 15.78 6.44
CA VAL A 79 4.20 15.57 7.51
C VAL A 79 3.89 16.92 8.12
N THR A 80 2.61 17.30 8.12
CA THR A 80 2.16 18.62 8.55
C THR A 80 0.93 18.51 9.43
N ASN A 81 0.67 19.49 10.29
CA ASN A 81 -0.58 19.57 11.05
C ASN A 81 -1.68 20.25 10.23
N ALA A 82 -2.95 19.92 10.52
CA ALA A 82 -4.10 20.60 9.92
C ALA A 82 -4.06 22.13 10.12
N ALA A 83 -4.37 22.89 9.06
CA ALA A 83 -4.26 24.35 9.06
C ALA A 83 -5.40 25.03 9.86
N GLY A 84 -5.06 26.08 10.62
CA GLY A 84 -6.04 27.03 11.20
C GLY A 84 -6.41 26.84 12.67
N SER A 85 -5.82 25.87 13.37
CA SER A 85 -5.90 25.72 14.83
C SER A 85 -4.65 26.31 15.50
N ALA A 86 -4.82 26.90 16.69
CA ALA A 86 -3.72 27.37 17.52
C ALA A 86 -2.97 26.16 18.11
N CYS A 87 -2.21 25.43 17.29
CA CYS A 87 -1.38 24.34 17.77
C CYS A 87 -0.27 24.96 18.63
N PRO A 88 -0.21 24.66 19.94
CA PRO A 88 0.89 25.11 20.77
C PRO A 88 2.11 24.30 20.34
N GLU A 89 2.86 24.87 19.41
CA GLU A 89 4.05 24.29 18.78
C GLU A 89 3.68 23.24 17.71
N ASN A 90 4.09 23.50 16.47
CA ASN A 90 3.76 22.71 15.28
C ASN A 90 4.48 21.34 15.30
N THR A 91 4.16 20.43 16.22
CA THR A 91 4.99 19.25 16.62
C THR A 91 4.62 17.94 15.91
N SER A 92 4.21 17.98 14.63
CA SER A 92 3.99 16.74 13.88
C SER A 92 5.29 15.93 13.77
N ALA A 93 5.18 14.65 14.09
CA ALA A 93 6.26 13.69 14.12
C ALA A 93 6.33 12.85 12.85
N GLY A 94 7.53 12.57 12.35
CA GLY A 94 7.74 11.61 11.28
C GLY A 94 7.60 10.20 11.84
N ILE A 95 8.47 9.87 12.79
CA ILE A 95 8.43 8.62 13.57
C ILE A 95 8.26 8.97 15.05
N TYR A 96 7.27 8.35 15.69
CA TYR A 96 7.01 8.49 17.12
C TYR A 96 7.19 7.14 17.83
N GLU A 97 8.32 6.99 18.53
CA GLU A 97 8.67 5.80 19.29
C GLU A 97 8.29 5.95 20.77
N SER A 98 7.11 5.45 21.13
CA SER A 98 6.52 5.64 22.46
C SER A 98 6.73 4.45 23.42
N VAL A 99 7.34 3.36 22.96
CA VAL A 99 7.45 2.08 23.69
C VAL A 99 8.91 1.64 23.80
N PRO A 100 9.31 0.81 24.78
CA PRO A 100 10.71 0.46 24.96
C PRO A 100 11.20 -0.60 23.98
N TYR A 101 12.52 -0.67 23.82
CA TYR A 101 13.26 -1.69 23.04
C TYR A 101 13.03 -1.68 21.52
N GLY A 102 12.40 -0.64 20.98
CA GLY A 102 12.24 -0.47 19.53
C GLY A 102 13.52 -0.06 18.81
N VAL A 103 13.62 -0.42 17.54
CA VAL A 103 14.69 -0.03 16.63
C VAL A 103 14.15 0.88 15.53
N VAL A 104 14.65 2.11 15.48
CA VAL A 104 14.40 3.06 14.39
C VAL A 104 15.67 3.18 13.56
N ALA A 105 15.72 2.50 12.41
CA ALA A 105 16.95 2.38 11.64
C ALA A 105 16.80 2.64 10.14
N ASN A 106 17.79 3.31 9.57
CA ASN A 106 17.90 3.56 8.13
C ASN A 106 16.74 4.31 7.51
N ASN A 107 15.94 5.05 8.29
CA ASN A 107 14.84 5.82 7.73
C ASN A 107 15.36 7.13 7.11
N ILE A 108 14.65 7.63 6.10
CA ILE A 108 14.85 8.95 5.54
C ILE A 108 13.60 9.78 5.84
N VAL A 109 13.75 10.88 6.58
CA VAL A 109 12.63 11.73 7.02
C VAL A 109 12.86 13.17 6.56
N ILE A 110 11.90 13.74 5.82
CA ILE A 110 12.09 14.99 5.08
C ILE A 110 10.89 15.91 5.27
N ASN A 111 11.14 17.20 5.55
CA ASN A 111 10.11 18.23 5.70
C ASN A 111 9.05 17.83 6.74
N VAL A 112 9.52 17.44 7.93
CA VAL A 112 8.69 17.11 9.07
C VAL A 112 9.14 17.97 10.24
N SER A 113 8.23 18.41 11.11
CA SER A 113 8.64 19.24 12.24
C SER A 113 9.59 18.48 13.16
N ASP A 114 9.15 17.35 13.72
CA ASP A 114 9.99 16.52 14.59
C ASP A 114 10.24 15.18 13.89
N ALA A 115 11.44 15.00 13.33
CA ALA A 115 11.65 13.91 12.37
C ALA A 115 11.51 12.53 13.02
N ILE A 116 12.23 12.31 14.12
CA ILE A 116 12.18 11.10 14.94
C ILE A 116 12.12 11.52 16.40
N GLN A 117 11.11 11.07 17.12
CA GLN A 117 10.98 11.39 18.53
C GLN A 117 10.59 10.19 19.38
N SER A 118 10.99 10.25 20.65
CA SER A 118 10.57 9.30 21.66
C SER A 118 9.88 9.98 22.82
N TRP A 119 8.84 9.35 23.37
CA TRP A 119 8.15 9.84 24.58
C TRP A 119 7.48 8.72 25.36
N HIS A 120 6.75 9.06 26.43
CA HIS A 120 5.96 8.14 27.24
C HIS A 120 6.80 6.99 27.85
N ALA A 121 6.62 5.75 27.37
CA ALA A 121 7.31 4.56 27.87
C ALA A 121 8.68 4.31 27.22
N ALA A 122 9.14 5.22 26.37
CA ALA A 122 10.41 5.14 25.68
C ALA A 122 11.61 4.93 26.62
N ALA A 123 12.34 3.86 26.40
CA ALA A 123 13.64 3.56 27.00
C ALA A 123 14.31 2.41 26.21
N HIS A 124 15.63 2.27 26.32
CA HIS A 124 16.38 1.20 25.65
C HIS A 124 16.19 1.17 24.12
N LEU A 125 16.01 2.34 23.51
CA LEU A 125 15.79 2.45 22.08
C LEU A 125 17.11 2.40 21.30
N THR A 126 17.02 2.05 20.01
CA THR A 126 18.14 2.20 19.08
C THR A 126 17.72 3.07 17.90
N PHE A 127 18.27 4.27 17.81
CA PHE A 127 18.15 5.16 16.66
C PHE A 127 19.43 5.08 15.85
N PHE A 128 19.42 4.35 14.74
CA PHE A 128 20.62 4.02 14.01
C PHE A 128 20.57 4.37 12.54
N GLY A 129 21.55 5.15 12.07
CA GLY A 129 21.71 5.34 10.65
C GLY A 129 20.52 6.04 9.99
N ASN A 130 19.76 6.88 10.67
CA ASN A 130 18.68 7.63 10.02
C ASN A 130 19.23 8.87 9.31
N THR A 131 18.50 9.39 8.33
CA THR A 131 18.82 10.65 7.65
C THR A 131 17.62 11.58 7.65
N GLU A 132 17.80 12.75 8.23
CA GLU A 132 16.74 13.71 8.52
C GLU A 132 17.07 15.05 7.88
N ILE A 133 16.09 15.65 7.22
CA ILE A 133 16.30 16.83 6.38
C ILE A 133 15.14 17.81 6.55
N ASN A 134 15.48 19.08 6.78
CA ASN A 134 14.53 20.19 6.88
C ASN A 134 13.51 19.99 8.02
N SER A 135 14.00 19.81 9.24
CA SER A 135 13.15 19.61 10.41
C SER A 135 13.29 20.72 11.45
N ARG A 136 12.29 20.90 12.30
CA ARG A 136 12.47 21.73 13.50
C ARG A 136 13.45 21.01 14.42
N ILE A 137 13.19 19.77 14.78
CA ILE A 137 14.13 18.92 15.49
C ILE A 137 14.31 17.63 14.69
N GLY A 138 15.57 17.22 14.50
CA GLY A 138 15.87 15.93 13.90
C GLY A 138 15.46 14.79 14.83
N ILE A 139 16.29 14.51 15.83
CA ILE A 139 16.05 13.45 16.81
C ILE A 139 15.74 14.05 18.19
N ILE A 140 14.59 13.69 18.75
CA ILE A 140 14.25 13.95 20.15
C ILE A 140 14.40 12.66 20.96
N VAL A 141 15.25 12.72 21.99
CA VAL A 141 15.29 11.70 23.06
C VAL A 141 14.61 12.29 24.29
N GLY A 142 13.39 11.84 24.56
CA GLY A 142 12.55 12.36 25.62
C GLY A 142 11.69 11.31 26.30
N ALA A 143 11.22 11.66 27.50
CA ALA A 143 10.16 11.01 28.27
C ALA A 143 9.76 11.97 29.41
N GLY A 144 8.70 11.65 30.16
CA GLY A 144 8.38 12.42 31.37
C GLY A 144 6.95 12.27 31.88
N ASP A 145 6.07 11.71 31.07
CA ASP A 145 4.68 11.42 31.40
C ASP A 145 4.40 9.89 31.42
N ALA A 146 3.18 9.54 31.81
CA ALA A 146 2.77 8.14 31.94
C ALA A 146 2.74 7.42 30.58
N PRO A 147 2.98 6.09 30.55
CA PRO A 147 3.21 5.18 31.67
C PRO A 147 4.69 5.01 32.04
N GLY A 148 5.60 5.74 31.39
CA GLY A 148 7.03 5.72 31.68
C GLY A 148 7.44 6.78 32.69
N GLY A 149 8.74 7.12 32.69
CA GLY A 149 9.27 8.12 33.61
C GLY A 149 10.65 8.66 33.25
N THR A 150 11.52 7.87 32.62
CA THR A 150 12.84 8.32 32.17
C THR A 150 13.28 7.54 30.94
N ASN A 151 13.67 8.25 29.89
CA ASN A 151 14.30 7.62 28.73
C ASN A 151 15.78 7.42 29.01
N ASP A 152 16.15 6.18 29.32
CA ASP A 152 17.50 5.76 29.67
C ASP A 152 17.92 4.53 28.84
N TYR A 153 19.23 4.32 28.69
CA TYR A 153 19.84 3.27 27.87
C TYR A 153 19.51 3.33 26.37
N THR A 154 19.04 4.47 25.87
CA THR A 154 18.82 4.70 24.44
C THR A 154 20.13 5.00 23.74
N VAL A 155 20.33 4.40 22.56
CA VAL A 155 21.50 4.63 21.72
C VAL A 155 21.10 5.37 20.45
N VAL A 156 21.63 6.57 20.27
CA VAL A 156 21.52 7.40 19.07
C VAL A 156 22.85 7.37 18.33
N GLN A 157 22.92 6.58 17.28
CA GLN A 157 24.17 6.28 16.59
C GLN A 157 24.10 6.45 15.07
N ASN A 158 25.15 6.99 14.47
CA ASN A 158 25.31 7.08 13.02
C ASN A 158 24.17 7.84 12.29
N ASN A 159 23.44 8.74 12.94
CA ASN A 159 22.36 9.48 12.27
C ASN A 159 22.91 10.74 11.59
N ILE A 160 22.25 11.19 10.52
CA ILE A 160 22.50 12.48 9.88
C ILE A 160 21.28 13.38 10.10
N ALA A 161 21.49 14.57 10.66
CA ALA A 161 20.47 15.63 10.71
C ALA A 161 20.96 16.87 9.96
N VAL A 162 20.20 17.33 8.97
CA VAL A 162 20.58 18.41 8.07
C VAL A 162 19.51 19.49 7.99
N ASN A 163 19.95 20.75 8.04
CA ASN A 163 19.08 21.92 7.91
C ASN A 163 17.91 21.92 8.91
N SER A 164 18.23 21.62 10.17
CA SER A 164 17.27 21.60 11.26
C SER A 164 17.54 22.68 12.31
N LYS A 165 16.51 23.16 13.01
CA LYS A 165 16.73 24.08 14.13
C LYS A 165 17.56 23.40 15.24
N THR A 166 17.23 22.16 15.58
CA THR A 166 18.12 21.31 16.38
C THR A 166 18.35 19.97 15.68
N GLY A 167 19.60 19.52 15.60
CA GLY A 167 19.93 18.19 15.06
C GLY A 167 19.46 17.08 16.01
N ILE A 168 20.07 16.98 17.19
CA ILE A 168 19.71 16.02 18.23
C ILE A 168 19.43 16.76 19.54
N GLN A 169 18.31 16.47 20.19
CA GLN A 169 17.88 17.14 21.41
C GLN A 169 17.39 16.14 22.47
N GLU A 170 17.82 16.34 23.70
CA GLU A 170 17.17 15.74 24.86
C GLU A 170 16.08 16.64 25.43
N GLU A 171 14.97 16.04 25.85
CA GLU A 171 13.86 16.76 26.48
C GLU A 171 13.34 16.06 27.74
N ASN A 172 12.95 16.87 28.73
CA ASN A 172 12.35 16.43 29.99
C ASN A 172 13.18 15.40 30.78
N ASN A 173 12.73 14.14 30.89
CA ASN A 173 13.36 13.15 31.76
C ASN A 173 14.23 12.19 30.95
N THR A 174 15.51 12.53 30.81
CA THR A 174 16.53 11.68 30.18
C THR A 174 17.52 11.13 31.20
N GLY A 175 17.87 9.85 31.07
CA GLY A 175 18.81 9.17 31.95
C GLY A 175 20.26 9.29 31.48
N THR A 176 21.21 9.06 32.39
CA THR A 176 22.65 9.25 32.14
C THR A 176 23.33 8.06 31.43
N HIS A 177 22.60 7.02 31.05
CA HIS A 177 23.15 5.86 30.33
C HIS A 177 22.84 5.90 28.83
N ASN A 178 22.17 6.95 28.35
CA ASN A 178 22.01 7.18 26.92
C ASN A 178 23.38 7.35 26.25
N GLN A 179 23.45 7.02 24.96
CA GLN A 179 24.68 7.09 24.18
C GLN A 179 24.44 7.80 22.86
N TYR A 180 25.29 8.79 22.56
CA TYR A 180 25.27 9.54 21.32
C TYR A 180 26.61 9.31 20.62
N ILE A 181 26.59 8.64 19.47
CA ILE A 181 27.81 8.08 18.84
C ILE A 181 27.80 8.33 17.34
N ASP A 182 28.89 8.87 16.79
CA ASP A 182 29.15 9.02 15.34
C ASP A 182 27.99 9.66 14.56
N ASN A 183 27.17 10.51 15.20
CA ASN A 183 26.12 11.26 14.51
C ASN A 183 26.74 12.44 13.77
N LEU A 184 26.10 12.86 12.68
CA LEU A 184 26.53 13.98 11.87
C LEU A 184 25.44 15.05 11.83
N GLY A 185 25.84 16.29 12.07
CA GLY A 185 25.00 17.48 11.94
C GLY A 185 25.59 18.41 10.89
N TYR A 186 24.73 18.99 10.05
CA TYR A 186 25.15 19.94 9.02
C TYR A 186 24.07 20.99 8.75
N GLU A 187 24.46 22.25 8.68
CA GLU A 187 23.53 23.39 8.47
C GLU A 187 22.39 23.45 9.51
N ASN A 188 22.58 22.87 10.69
CA ASN A 188 21.64 23.02 11.79
C ASN A 188 21.91 24.33 12.56
N ASP A 189 20.88 24.98 13.09
CA ASP A 189 21.10 26.14 13.99
C ASP A 189 21.85 25.67 15.26
N THR A 190 21.56 24.46 15.72
CA THR A 190 22.26 23.77 16.81
C THR A 190 22.33 22.28 16.54
N ASP A 191 23.52 21.70 16.44
CA ASP A 191 23.63 20.27 16.11
C ASP A 191 23.20 19.36 17.27
N VAL A 192 23.48 19.73 18.51
CA VAL A 192 23.18 18.88 19.67
C VAL A 192 22.86 19.68 20.94
N ILE A 193 21.83 19.25 21.68
CA ILE A 193 21.48 19.73 23.01
C ILE A 193 21.27 18.51 23.93
N LEU A 194 22.23 18.27 24.84
CA LEU A 194 22.14 17.22 25.85
C LEU A 194 22.09 17.86 27.25
N GLN A 195 21.09 17.53 28.04
CA GLN A 195 20.81 18.22 29.31
C GLN A 195 21.27 17.43 30.56
N ASN A 196 21.59 16.15 30.40
CA ASN A 196 22.04 15.25 31.47
C ASN A 196 23.58 15.18 31.64
N GLY A 197 24.33 16.06 30.97
CA GLY A 197 25.79 16.12 31.03
C GLY A 197 26.52 15.11 30.15
N LEU A 198 25.80 14.36 29.32
CA LEU A 198 26.39 13.50 28.29
C LEU A 198 27.01 14.34 27.16
N THR A 199 27.85 13.67 26.36
CA THR A 199 28.46 14.23 25.15
C THR A 199 28.35 13.23 24.01
N CYS A 200 28.44 13.71 22.78
CA CYS A 200 28.43 12.88 21.59
C CYS A 200 29.85 12.45 21.23
N SER A 201 30.11 11.15 21.19
CA SER A 201 31.43 10.58 20.88
C SER A 201 31.57 10.32 19.39
N GLY A 202 32.66 10.79 18.77
CA GLY A 202 32.91 10.57 17.33
C GLY A 202 31.99 11.36 16.37
N CYS A 203 31.13 12.22 16.92
CA CYS A 203 30.15 12.97 16.15
C CYS A 203 30.78 14.10 15.34
N LEU A 204 30.24 14.32 14.15
CA LEU A 204 30.73 15.26 13.16
C LEU A 204 29.73 16.41 13.02
N TYR A 205 30.00 17.52 13.69
CA TYR A 205 29.16 18.71 13.65
C TYR A 205 29.70 19.72 12.64
N ASP A 206 28.78 20.40 11.96
CA ASP A 206 29.07 21.30 10.83
C ASP A 206 29.85 20.62 9.68
N ALA A 207 29.55 19.35 9.40
CA ALA A 207 30.25 18.55 8.38
C ALA A 207 29.30 18.19 7.22
N ASP A 208 29.53 18.76 6.03
CA ASP A 208 28.70 18.46 4.86
C ASP A 208 28.68 16.94 4.58
N PRO A 209 27.51 16.28 4.66
CA PRO A 209 27.41 14.85 4.40
C PRO A 209 27.71 14.51 2.92
N LEU A 210 27.81 15.49 2.03
CA LEU A 210 28.02 15.30 0.60
C LEU A 210 27.03 14.29 0.04
N PHE A 211 25.73 14.57 0.21
CA PHE A 211 24.68 13.75 -0.39
C PHE A 211 24.84 13.69 -1.92
N ILE A 212 24.56 12.53 -2.50
CA ILE A 212 24.61 12.33 -3.96
C ILE A 212 23.70 13.32 -4.67
N ASN A 213 22.49 13.51 -4.15
CA ASN A 213 21.53 14.48 -4.65
C ASN A 213 20.50 14.87 -3.57
N ASN A 214 20.76 15.92 -2.79
CA ASN A 214 19.76 16.46 -1.86
C ASN A 214 18.79 17.39 -2.59
N THR A 215 17.56 16.93 -2.83
CA THR A 215 16.48 17.75 -3.43
C THR A 215 15.53 18.34 -2.39
N GLY A 216 15.67 17.98 -1.11
CA GLY A 216 14.70 18.31 -0.06
C GLY A 216 13.33 17.67 -0.24
N ASP A 217 13.19 16.59 -1.02
CA ASP A 217 11.94 15.88 -1.26
C ASP A 217 12.16 14.39 -1.60
N ALA A 218 11.08 13.66 -1.90
CA ALA A 218 11.13 12.23 -2.21
C ALA A 218 11.98 11.86 -3.44
N THR A 219 12.39 12.82 -4.29
CA THR A 219 13.14 12.55 -5.52
C THR A 219 14.66 12.51 -5.32
N GLY A 220 15.12 12.83 -4.11
CA GLY A 220 16.53 12.91 -3.76
C GLY A 220 17.23 11.55 -3.69
N ASN A 221 18.56 11.60 -3.67
CA ASN A 221 19.42 10.49 -3.27
C ASN A 221 20.26 10.96 -2.08
N TYR A 222 19.87 10.47 -0.92
CA TYR A 222 20.43 10.85 0.37
C TYR A 222 21.53 9.91 0.85
N CYS A 223 22.06 9.07 -0.04
CA CYS A 223 23.37 8.46 0.21
C CYS A 223 24.45 9.50 0.08
N VAL A 224 25.56 9.23 0.75
CA VAL A 224 26.73 10.11 0.75
C VAL A 224 27.72 9.71 -0.36
N TYR A 225 28.47 10.66 -0.91
CA TYR A 225 29.54 10.36 -1.86
C TYR A 225 30.70 9.58 -1.22
N SER A 226 31.54 8.94 -2.04
CA SER A 226 32.70 8.17 -1.56
C SER A 226 33.78 8.99 -0.84
N ASN A 227 33.77 10.31 -1.01
CA ASN A 227 34.65 11.26 -0.33
C ASN A 227 33.95 11.99 0.83
N SER A 228 32.74 11.57 1.20
CA SER A 228 31.99 12.14 2.31
C SER A 228 32.70 11.90 3.65
N PRO A 229 32.67 12.88 4.57
CA PRO A 229 33.09 12.66 5.96
C PRO A 229 32.21 11.64 6.71
N ALA A 230 31.00 11.36 6.21
CA ALA A 230 30.10 10.36 6.77
C ALA A 230 30.51 8.91 6.41
N LEU A 231 31.39 8.72 5.42
CA LEU A 231 31.76 7.39 4.95
C LEU A 231 32.95 6.82 5.73
N GLY A 232 32.75 5.66 6.36
CA GLY A 232 33.82 4.93 7.06
C GLY A 232 34.18 5.50 8.43
N THR A 233 33.43 6.48 8.91
CA THR A 233 33.59 7.11 10.23
C THR A 233 32.63 6.55 11.26
N GLY A 234 31.47 6.04 10.83
CA GLY A 234 30.50 5.42 11.73
C GLY A 234 30.91 4.01 12.14
N LEU A 235 30.42 3.55 13.29
CA LEU A 235 30.61 2.18 13.76
C LEU A 235 29.43 1.28 13.41
N ALA A 236 29.71 0.09 12.89
CA ALA A 236 28.72 -0.93 12.61
C ALA A 236 28.03 -1.42 13.88
N ARG A 237 26.72 -1.71 13.78
CA ARG A 237 25.91 -2.28 14.85
C ARG A 237 25.36 -3.62 14.41
N ALA A 238 25.67 -4.67 15.17
CA ALA A 238 25.17 -6.01 14.90
C ALA A 238 23.63 -6.05 14.99
N GLY A 239 23.00 -6.76 14.05
CA GLY A 239 21.55 -6.90 13.98
C GLY A 239 20.88 -5.95 12.98
N ILE A 240 21.56 -4.87 12.57
CA ILE A 240 21.08 -3.99 11.51
C ILE A 240 21.75 -4.42 10.21
N LEU A 241 21.06 -5.29 9.47
CA LEU A 241 21.64 -6.07 8.37
C LEU A 241 21.73 -5.31 7.05
N THR A 242 20.80 -4.40 6.81
CA THR A 242 20.69 -3.68 5.54
C THR A 242 20.54 -2.19 5.75
N ASP A 243 20.86 -1.42 4.71
CA ASP A 243 20.64 0.01 4.64
C ASP A 243 19.26 0.34 4.03
N PHE A 244 18.95 1.63 3.83
CA PHE A 244 17.67 2.07 3.26
C PHE A 244 17.33 1.43 1.89
N TYR A 245 18.33 1.17 1.06
CA TYR A 245 18.15 0.54 -0.26
C TYR A 245 18.26 -0.99 -0.23
N GLY A 246 18.39 -1.59 0.95
CA GLY A 246 18.56 -3.03 1.12
C GLY A 246 19.99 -3.53 0.93
N ASN A 247 20.99 -2.65 0.81
CA ASN A 247 22.40 -3.06 0.71
C ASN A 247 22.89 -3.58 2.06
N SER A 248 23.72 -4.62 2.07
CA SER A 248 24.24 -5.19 3.31
C SER A 248 25.10 -4.17 4.07
N ARG A 249 24.77 -3.95 5.35
CA ARG A 249 25.62 -3.21 6.28
C ARG A 249 26.68 -4.12 6.90
N PRO A 250 27.91 -3.64 7.09
CA PRO A 250 28.88 -4.31 7.94
C PRO A 250 28.27 -4.58 9.32
N GLN A 251 28.54 -5.76 9.88
CA GLN A 251 28.10 -6.15 11.22
C GLN A 251 29.15 -5.87 12.31
N SER A 252 30.33 -5.39 11.91
CA SER A 252 31.42 -4.97 12.79
C SER A 252 32.35 -4.01 12.04
N GLY A 253 33.11 -3.19 12.77
CA GLY A 253 34.06 -2.23 12.19
C GLY A 253 33.40 -0.97 11.63
N ALA A 254 34.10 -0.30 10.72
CA ALA A 254 33.65 0.96 10.13
C ALA A 254 32.47 0.77 9.16
N THR A 255 31.58 1.75 9.11
CA THR A 255 30.41 1.82 8.23
C THR A 255 30.11 3.29 7.87
N ALA A 256 29.07 3.53 7.06
CA ALA A 256 28.60 4.88 6.78
C ALA A 256 27.62 5.38 7.85
N VAL A 257 27.74 6.66 8.18
CA VAL A 257 26.75 7.46 8.91
C VAL A 257 25.61 7.81 7.94
N GLY A 258 24.36 7.76 8.40
CA GLY A 258 23.14 8.01 7.61
C GLY A 258 22.45 6.75 7.08
N ALA A 259 21.36 6.94 6.34
CA ALA A 259 20.39 5.92 5.91
C ALA A 259 20.93 4.88 4.94
N CYS A 260 21.89 5.25 4.10
CA CYS A 260 22.44 4.34 3.10
C CYS A 260 23.95 4.39 2.95
N ILE A 261 24.49 3.26 2.50
CA ILE A 261 25.90 3.04 2.22
C ILE A 261 26.06 3.02 0.71
N VAL A 262 26.99 3.82 0.18
CA VAL A 262 27.47 3.63 -1.19
C VAL A 262 28.29 2.34 -1.26
N PRO A 263 27.98 1.38 -2.14
CA PRO A 263 28.76 0.16 -2.25
C PRO A 263 30.23 0.50 -2.49
N SER A 264 31.11 0.01 -1.62
CA SER A 264 32.54 0.11 -1.85
C SER A 264 32.88 -0.64 -3.13
N SER A 265 33.44 0.07 -4.11
CA SER A 265 34.09 -0.60 -5.23
C SER A 265 35.24 -1.42 -4.65
N SER A 266 35.11 -2.75 -4.67
CA SER A 266 36.18 -3.66 -4.28
C SER A 266 37.42 -3.35 -5.11
N SER A 267 38.47 -2.89 -4.43
CA SER A 267 39.78 -2.60 -4.96
C SER A 267 40.45 -3.88 -5.49
N GLY A 268 40.34 -4.12 -6.79
CA GLY A 268 41.17 -5.07 -7.53
C GLY A 268 42.31 -4.33 -8.23
N SER A 269 43.53 -4.46 -7.70
CA SER A 269 44.75 -4.06 -8.42
C SER A 269 44.85 -4.80 -9.75
N GLY A 270 44.99 -4.06 -10.86
CA GLY A 270 45.17 -4.62 -12.19
C GLY A 270 45.46 -3.55 -13.24
N SER A 271 46.75 -3.39 -13.53
CA SER A 271 47.43 -2.67 -14.62
C SER A 271 46.64 -2.00 -15.76
N SER A 272 47.16 -0.84 -16.14
CA SER A 272 46.84 0.04 -17.28
C SER A 272 46.54 -0.65 -18.61
N GLY A 273 45.46 -0.21 -19.26
CA GLY A 273 45.18 -0.41 -20.67
C GLY A 273 43.95 0.38 -21.10
N GLY A 274 44.14 1.49 -21.82
CA GLY A 274 43.05 2.35 -22.28
C GLY A 274 42.10 1.62 -23.23
N SER A 275 40.82 1.62 -22.88
CA SER A 275 39.70 1.43 -23.80
C SER A 275 38.51 2.16 -23.20
N SER A 276 37.90 3.04 -24.00
CA SER A 276 36.68 3.78 -23.64
C SER A 276 35.60 2.79 -23.18
N SER A 277 35.41 2.69 -21.87
CA SER A 277 34.44 1.79 -21.27
C SER A 277 33.04 2.41 -21.44
N ASN A 278 32.36 2.08 -22.54
CA ASN A 278 30.99 2.53 -22.77
C ASN A 278 30.12 2.11 -21.57
N VAL A 279 29.39 3.08 -21.01
CA VAL A 279 28.40 2.82 -19.97
C VAL A 279 27.30 1.93 -20.54
N SER A 280 26.83 0.95 -19.76
CA SER A 280 25.72 0.08 -20.15
C SER A 280 24.82 -0.23 -18.96
N ALA A 281 23.56 -0.53 -19.24
CA ALA A 281 22.59 -0.96 -18.24
C ALA A 281 21.60 -1.98 -18.82
N GLY A 282 21.18 -2.92 -17.98
CA GLY A 282 20.14 -3.90 -18.30
C GLY A 282 19.06 -3.88 -17.23
N ILE A 283 17.82 -4.02 -17.65
CA ILE A 283 16.67 -4.20 -16.76
C ILE A 283 15.84 -5.37 -17.26
N SER A 284 15.37 -6.19 -16.33
CA SER A 284 14.56 -7.39 -16.57
C SER A 284 13.41 -7.43 -15.57
N ALA A 285 12.33 -8.15 -15.91
CA ALA A 285 11.19 -8.35 -15.03
C ALA A 285 10.98 -9.85 -14.81
N SER A 286 10.50 -10.22 -13.63
CA SER A 286 10.03 -11.59 -13.34
C SER A 286 8.86 -12.00 -14.24
N ALA A 287 8.08 -11.03 -14.74
CA ALA A 287 7.07 -11.21 -15.76
C ALA A 287 6.91 -9.91 -16.57
N THR A 288 6.78 -10.02 -17.89
CA THR A 288 6.54 -8.87 -18.79
C THR A 288 5.06 -8.64 -19.09
N THR A 289 4.18 -9.47 -18.53
CA THR A 289 2.72 -9.34 -18.61
C THR A 289 2.10 -9.77 -17.30
N ILE A 290 1.27 -8.92 -16.70
CA ILE A 290 0.72 -9.12 -15.36
C ILE A 290 -0.72 -8.61 -15.25
N ALA A 291 -1.47 -9.09 -14.25
CA ALA A 291 -2.75 -8.49 -13.87
C ALA A 291 -2.55 -7.10 -13.23
N PRO A 292 -3.58 -6.22 -13.19
CA PRO A 292 -3.45 -4.87 -12.64
C PRO A 292 -3.13 -4.93 -11.15
N GLY A 293 -2.10 -4.20 -10.72
CA GLY A 293 -1.66 -4.16 -9.32
C GLY A 293 -0.97 -5.44 -8.84
N GLN A 294 -0.71 -6.41 -9.73
CA GLN A 294 0.13 -7.56 -9.41
C GLN A 294 1.59 -7.11 -9.23
N GLY A 295 2.26 -7.64 -8.22
CA GLY A 295 3.69 -7.39 -8.02
C GLY A 295 4.55 -7.97 -9.16
N VAL A 296 5.38 -7.14 -9.78
CA VAL A 296 6.41 -7.54 -10.73
C VAL A 296 7.79 -7.21 -10.16
N ARG A 297 8.67 -8.20 -10.07
CA ARG A 297 10.04 -7.97 -9.61
C ARG A 297 10.87 -7.48 -10.78
N LEU A 298 11.37 -6.24 -10.72
CA LEU A 298 12.38 -5.77 -11.66
C LEU A 298 13.76 -6.07 -11.10
N THR A 299 14.69 -6.48 -11.96
CA THR A 299 16.10 -6.68 -11.63
C THR A 299 16.94 -5.97 -12.66
N TRP A 300 17.88 -5.16 -12.19
CA TRP A 300 18.73 -4.35 -13.05
C TRP A 300 20.20 -4.50 -12.72
N THR A 301 21.01 -4.27 -13.75
CA THR A 301 22.46 -4.25 -13.66
C THR A 301 23.01 -3.10 -14.50
N SER A 302 24.20 -2.63 -14.15
CA SER A 302 24.94 -1.64 -14.94
C SER A 302 26.43 -1.91 -14.93
N GLN A 303 27.13 -1.42 -15.96
CA GLN A 303 28.58 -1.45 -16.05
C GLN A 303 29.10 -0.05 -16.40
N ASN A 304 30.19 0.35 -15.75
CA ASN A 304 30.84 1.66 -15.92
C ASN A 304 29.89 2.85 -15.66
N ALA A 305 28.84 2.63 -14.87
CA ALA A 305 27.90 3.66 -14.44
C ALA A 305 28.32 4.21 -13.07
N ALA A 306 28.33 5.53 -12.93
CA ALA A 306 28.39 6.27 -11.68
C ALA A 306 26.99 6.46 -11.06
N SER A 307 25.92 6.48 -11.86
CA SER A 307 24.54 6.47 -11.38
C SER A 307 23.61 5.72 -12.32
N VAL A 308 22.54 5.15 -11.75
CA VAL A 308 21.46 4.49 -12.51
C VAL A 308 20.13 5.05 -12.05
N GLN A 309 19.23 5.27 -13.01
CA GLN A 309 17.86 5.72 -12.79
C GLN A 309 16.88 4.73 -13.42
N ILE A 310 15.75 4.46 -12.77
CA ILE A 310 14.60 3.79 -13.37
C ILE A 310 13.45 4.79 -13.37
N ASN A 311 12.92 5.13 -14.54
CA ASN A 311 11.88 6.17 -14.73
C ASN A 311 12.25 7.53 -14.12
N GLY A 312 13.54 7.86 -14.13
CA GLY A 312 14.07 9.12 -13.55
C GLY A 312 14.36 9.04 -12.05
N ILE A 313 13.95 7.97 -11.36
CA ILE A 313 14.23 7.74 -9.94
C ILE A 313 15.60 7.09 -9.81
N ASN A 314 16.50 7.67 -9.01
CA ASN A 314 17.83 7.09 -8.76
C ASN A 314 17.69 5.74 -8.03
N VAL A 315 18.41 4.73 -8.51
CA VAL A 315 18.48 3.39 -7.92
C VAL A 315 19.94 2.98 -7.75
N ALA A 316 20.19 1.94 -6.93
CA ALA A 316 21.51 1.33 -6.83
C ALA A 316 22.04 0.90 -8.21
N LEU A 317 23.37 0.87 -8.40
CA LEU A 317 23.98 0.53 -9.69
C LEU A 317 23.54 -0.85 -10.22
N ASN A 318 23.32 -1.79 -9.31
CA ASN A 318 22.73 -3.09 -9.56
C ASN A 318 21.73 -3.38 -8.44
N GLY A 319 20.61 -4.01 -8.73
CA GLY A 319 19.60 -4.23 -7.70
C GLY A 319 18.35 -4.94 -8.18
N SER A 320 17.40 -5.05 -7.28
CA SER A 320 16.09 -5.62 -7.55
C SER A 320 15.04 -5.01 -6.63
N GLY A 321 13.81 -4.85 -7.11
CA GLY A 321 12.67 -4.34 -6.36
C GLY A 321 11.36 -4.90 -6.90
N VAL A 322 10.24 -4.67 -6.21
CA VAL A 322 8.91 -5.09 -6.66
C VAL A 322 8.08 -3.84 -6.95
N TRP A 323 7.42 -3.82 -8.12
CA TRP A 323 6.52 -2.75 -8.54
C TRP A 323 5.11 -3.30 -8.73
N TYR A 324 4.10 -2.45 -8.55
CA TYR A 324 2.69 -2.84 -8.65
C TYR A 324 1.95 -2.00 -9.72
N PRO A 325 2.33 -2.07 -11.00
CA PRO A 325 1.71 -1.25 -12.03
C PRO A 325 0.24 -1.66 -12.26
N THR A 326 -0.65 -0.67 -12.32
CA THR A 326 -2.09 -0.86 -12.62
C THR A 326 -2.43 -0.62 -14.09
N THR A 327 -1.49 -0.06 -14.85
CA THR A 327 -1.57 0.16 -16.31
C THR A 327 -0.26 -0.27 -16.95
N THR A 328 -0.25 -0.49 -18.27
CA THR A 328 0.97 -0.86 -19.00
C THR A 328 2.04 0.22 -18.82
N THR A 329 3.13 -0.14 -18.14
CA THR A 329 4.16 0.81 -17.72
C THR A 329 5.48 0.52 -18.43
N PRO A 330 6.06 1.49 -19.15
CA PRO A 330 7.46 1.43 -19.55
C PRO A 330 8.35 1.76 -18.34
N TYR A 331 9.34 0.90 -18.08
CA TYR A 331 10.43 1.11 -17.14
C TYR A 331 11.70 1.44 -17.92
N ARG A 332 12.02 2.73 -17.96
CA ARG A 332 13.22 3.26 -18.61
C ARG A 332 14.38 3.27 -17.62
N ILE A 333 15.32 2.37 -17.81
CA ILE A 333 16.61 2.41 -17.12
C ILE A 333 17.55 3.37 -17.83
N THR A 334 18.20 4.26 -17.09
CA THR A 334 19.21 5.20 -17.59
C THR A 334 20.45 5.10 -16.71
N ALA A 335 21.61 4.86 -17.30
CA ALA A 335 22.88 4.85 -16.59
C ALA A 335 23.78 5.99 -17.09
N TYR A 336 24.46 6.63 -16.15
CA TYR A 336 25.41 7.72 -16.43
C TYR A 336 26.78 7.31 -15.92
N SER A 337 27.82 7.50 -16.72
CA SER A 337 29.22 7.36 -16.29
C SER A 337 29.70 8.60 -15.53
N SER A 338 30.82 8.47 -14.84
CA SER A 338 31.49 9.60 -14.16
C SER A 338 31.98 10.69 -15.11
N THR A 339 32.14 10.39 -16.41
CA THR A 339 32.53 11.34 -17.45
C THR A 339 31.32 11.95 -18.17
N GLY A 340 30.10 11.68 -17.71
CA GLY A 340 28.86 12.23 -18.28
C GLY A 340 28.31 11.49 -19.50
N ALA A 341 28.95 10.41 -19.97
CA ALA A 341 28.35 9.55 -21.01
C ALA A 341 27.12 8.83 -20.46
N MET A 342 26.09 8.62 -21.30
CA MET A 342 24.82 8.04 -20.91
C MET A 342 24.43 6.82 -21.75
N TYR A 343 23.73 5.87 -21.14
CA TYR A 343 23.06 4.76 -21.80
C TYR A 343 21.63 4.64 -21.27
N ALA A 344 20.67 4.36 -22.15
CA ALA A 344 19.28 4.13 -21.72
C ALA A 344 18.68 2.92 -22.44
N ALA A 345 17.86 2.16 -21.71
CA ALA A 345 17.04 1.08 -22.23
C ALA A 345 15.64 1.13 -21.61
N THR A 346 14.67 0.52 -22.27
CA THR A 346 13.28 0.47 -21.78
C THR A 346 12.80 -0.97 -21.75
N LEU A 347 12.18 -1.35 -20.64
CA LEU A 347 11.43 -2.59 -20.46
C LEU A 347 9.96 -2.25 -20.26
N THR A 348 9.07 -2.77 -21.10
CA THR A 348 7.63 -2.58 -20.91
C THR A 348 7.03 -3.75 -20.15
N VAL A 349 6.35 -3.45 -19.04
CA VAL A 349 5.48 -4.42 -18.36
C VAL A 349 4.04 -4.15 -18.80
N SER A 350 3.47 -5.08 -19.56
CA SER A 350 2.10 -4.98 -20.04
C SER A 350 1.13 -5.35 -18.93
N VAL A 351 0.22 -4.45 -18.57
CA VAL A 351 -0.88 -4.79 -17.68
C VAL A 351 -2.05 -5.24 -18.54
N VAL A 352 -2.57 -6.41 -18.21
CA VAL A 352 -3.76 -6.97 -18.84
C VAL A 352 -5.00 -6.67 -18.00
N ASN A 353 -6.08 -6.21 -18.64
CA ASN A 353 -7.33 -5.92 -17.95
C ASN A 353 -8.53 -6.28 -18.84
N ALA A 354 -9.65 -6.66 -18.23
CA ALA A 354 -10.92 -6.88 -18.91
C ALA A 354 -12.02 -6.07 -18.24
N SER A 355 -13.03 -5.68 -19.00
CA SER A 355 -14.26 -5.10 -18.49
C SER A 355 -15.46 -5.71 -19.18
N ILE A 356 -16.57 -5.81 -18.45
CA ILE A 356 -17.86 -6.22 -18.99
C ILE A 356 -18.97 -5.43 -18.30
N THR A 357 -19.92 -4.94 -19.09
CA THR A 357 -21.11 -4.24 -18.62
C THR A 357 -22.36 -4.84 -19.24
N ALA A 358 -23.50 -4.61 -18.61
CA ALA A 358 -24.81 -5.06 -19.07
C ALA A 358 -25.77 -3.89 -19.16
N SER A 359 -26.64 -3.88 -20.17
CA SER A 359 -27.68 -2.84 -20.32
C SER A 359 -28.72 -2.86 -19.20
N ALA A 360 -28.87 -3.97 -18.49
CA ALA A 360 -29.70 -4.14 -17.30
C ALA A 360 -29.15 -5.29 -16.45
N THR A 361 -29.16 -5.15 -15.13
CA THR A 361 -28.69 -6.18 -14.18
C THR A 361 -29.82 -7.00 -13.55
N THR A 362 -31.08 -6.59 -13.79
CA THR A 362 -32.29 -7.34 -13.42
C THR A 362 -33.25 -7.34 -14.59
N VAL A 363 -33.71 -8.51 -15.05
CA VAL A 363 -34.60 -8.66 -16.21
C VAL A 363 -35.61 -9.78 -16.03
N ALA A 364 -36.68 -9.78 -16.82
CA ALA A 364 -37.63 -10.88 -16.89
C ALA A 364 -36.99 -12.10 -17.59
N ALA A 365 -37.41 -13.32 -17.26
CA ALA A 365 -36.85 -14.52 -17.89
C ALA A 365 -37.01 -14.50 -19.41
N GLY A 366 -35.89 -14.72 -20.12
CA GLY A 366 -35.82 -14.68 -21.59
C GLY A 366 -35.76 -13.28 -22.19
N GLN A 367 -35.75 -12.21 -21.39
CA GLN A 367 -35.57 -10.85 -21.89
C GLN A 367 -34.13 -10.63 -22.37
N GLY A 368 -33.97 -9.95 -23.50
CA GLY A 368 -32.66 -9.63 -24.08
C GLY A 368 -31.88 -8.62 -23.24
N VAL A 369 -30.62 -8.92 -22.96
CA VAL A 369 -29.66 -8.03 -22.30
C VAL A 369 -28.45 -7.84 -23.20
N ARG A 370 -28.06 -6.59 -23.44
CA ARG A 370 -26.85 -6.28 -24.21
C ARG A 370 -25.65 -6.28 -23.27
N LEU A 371 -24.73 -7.20 -23.50
CA LEU A 371 -23.40 -7.20 -22.88
C LEU A 371 -22.45 -6.41 -23.76
N THR A 372 -21.59 -5.60 -23.14
CA THR A 372 -20.48 -4.91 -23.82
C THR A 372 -19.21 -5.22 -23.05
N TRP A 373 -18.16 -5.64 -23.75
CA TRP A 373 -16.89 -6.03 -23.12
C TRP A 373 -15.69 -5.43 -23.85
N ALA A 374 -14.61 -5.28 -23.09
CA ALA A 374 -13.31 -4.89 -23.60
C ALA A 374 -12.21 -5.69 -22.91
N THR A 375 -11.12 -5.93 -23.63
CA THR A 375 -9.88 -6.51 -23.09
C THR A 375 -8.69 -5.69 -23.56
N GLN A 376 -7.74 -5.47 -22.65
CA GLN A 376 -6.48 -4.78 -22.91
C GLN A 376 -5.35 -5.79 -22.86
N SER A 377 -4.46 -5.75 -23.86
CA SER A 377 -3.27 -6.60 -23.95
C SER A 377 -3.56 -8.12 -24.02
N ALA A 378 -4.78 -8.51 -24.41
CA ALA A 378 -5.15 -9.91 -24.68
C ALA A 378 -4.72 -10.31 -26.09
N ALA A 379 -4.28 -11.56 -26.24
CA ALA A 379 -4.21 -12.24 -27.52
C ALA A 379 -5.54 -12.91 -27.88
N THR A 380 -6.30 -13.40 -26.87
CA THR A 380 -7.60 -14.04 -27.08
C THR A 380 -8.58 -13.63 -25.97
N ALA A 381 -9.88 -13.70 -26.27
CA ALA A 381 -10.94 -13.50 -25.29
C ALA A 381 -12.02 -14.58 -25.40
N THR A 382 -12.60 -14.98 -24.26
CA THR A 382 -13.75 -15.88 -24.21
C THR A 382 -14.85 -15.33 -23.29
N LEU A 383 -16.11 -15.57 -23.63
CA LEU A 383 -17.28 -15.14 -22.88
C LEU A 383 -18.15 -16.34 -22.50
N THR A 384 -18.61 -16.39 -21.25
CA THR A 384 -19.54 -17.42 -20.76
C THR A 384 -20.71 -17.61 -21.74
N GLY A 385 -20.93 -18.85 -22.19
CA GLY A 385 -22.00 -19.23 -23.11
C GLY A 385 -21.75 -18.93 -24.60
N SER A 386 -20.78 -18.07 -24.95
CA SER A 386 -20.43 -17.74 -26.35
C SER A 386 -19.09 -18.35 -26.80
N GLY A 387 -18.23 -18.78 -25.87
CA GLY A 387 -16.91 -19.29 -26.21
C GLY A 387 -16.00 -18.16 -26.67
N HIS A 388 -15.26 -18.35 -27.78
CA HIS A 388 -14.34 -17.34 -28.28
C HIS A 388 -15.08 -16.11 -28.83
N VAL A 389 -14.60 -14.92 -28.45
CA VAL A 389 -15.17 -13.63 -28.87
C VAL A 389 -14.06 -12.66 -29.28
N ALA A 390 -14.42 -11.61 -30.01
CA ALA A 390 -13.50 -10.51 -30.28
C ALA A 390 -13.03 -9.85 -28.97
N LEU A 391 -11.79 -9.36 -28.96
CA LEU A 391 -11.15 -8.73 -27.80
C LEU A 391 -11.99 -7.60 -27.20
N ASN A 392 -12.63 -6.82 -28.08
CA ASN A 392 -13.60 -5.79 -27.71
C ASN A 392 -14.86 -6.03 -28.53
N GLY A 393 -16.02 -5.95 -27.88
CA GLY A 393 -17.25 -6.32 -28.56
C GLY A 393 -18.51 -6.10 -27.74
N SER A 394 -19.62 -6.48 -28.36
CA SER A 394 -20.92 -6.47 -27.70
C SER A 394 -21.83 -7.52 -28.30
N GLY A 395 -22.75 -8.05 -27.50
CA GLY A 395 -23.68 -9.11 -27.88
C GLY A 395 -24.93 -9.08 -27.04
N VAL A 396 -26.04 -9.62 -27.57
CA VAL A 396 -27.29 -9.74 -26.82
C VAL A 396 -27.45 -11.18 -26.34
N VAL A 397 -27.75 -11.34 -25.05
CA VAL A 397 -28.01 -12.62 -24.40
C VAL A 397 -29.44 -12.66 -23.86
N TYR A 398 -30.00 -13.85 -23.70
CA TYR A 398 -31.40 -14.05 -23.28
C TYR A 398 -31.48 -15.01 -22.08
N PRO A 399 -31.03 -14.59 -20.89
CA PRO A 399 -30.98 -15.48 -19.72
C PRO A 399 -32.38 -15.85 -19.23
N THR A 400 -32.62 -17.14 -19.00
CA THR A 400 -33.87 -17.67 -18.42
C THR A 400 -33.75 -17.93 -16.91
N THR A 401 -32.53 -17.92 -16.39
CA THR A 401 -32.19 -18.04 -14.97
C THR A 401 -31.07 -17.07 -14.64
N THR A 402 -30.91 -16.69 -13.37
CA THR A 402 -29.83 -15.77 -12.95
C THR A 402 -28.49 -16.32 -13.41
N THR A 403 -27.78 -15.55 -14.23
CA THR A 403 -26.57 -15.99 -14.91
C THR A 403 -25.47 -14.95 -14.72
N THR A 404 -24.28 -15.41 -14.32
CA THR A 404 -23.07 -14.58 -14.32
C THR A 404 -22.32 -14.76 -15.63
N TYR A 405 -22.15 -13.66 -16.36
CA TYR A 405 -21.36 -13.62 -17.58
C TYR A 405 -19.96 -13.15 -17.25
N THR A 406 -18.96 -13.97 -17.60
CA THR A 406 -17.55 -13.69 -17.37
C THR A 406 -16.85 -13.55 -18.70
N ILE A 407 -16.20 -12.41 -18.94
CA ILE A 407 -15.23 -12.25 -20.00
C ILE A 407 -13.86 -12.66 -19.46
N THR A 408 -13.16 -13.53 -20.18
CA THR A 408 -11.82 -13.99 -19.85
C THR A 408 -10.89 -13.58 -20.97
N GLY A 409 -9.93 -12.71 -20.67
CA GLY A 409 -8.82 -12.40 -21.57
C GLY A 409 -7.62 -13.30 -21.27
N ILE A 410 -6.88 -13.68 -22.32
CA ILE A 410 -5.62 -14.41 -22.21
C ILE A 410 -4.57 -13.67 -23.03
N SER A 411 -3.46 -13.30 -22.39
CA SER A 411 -2.33 -12.63 -23.06
C SER A 411 -1.59 -13.57 -24.02
N SER A 412 -0.69 -13.02 -24.84
CA SER A 412 0.23 -13.82 -25.67
C SER A 412 1.19 -14.69 -24.87
N THR A 413 1.38 -14.38 -23.59
CA THR A 413 2.21 -15.14 -22.64
C THR A 413 1.41 -16.15 -21.81
N GLY A 414 0.10 -16.28 -22.04
CA GLY A 414 -0.77 -17.23 -21.35
C GLY A 414 -1.34 -16.75 -20.01
N VAL A 415 -1.09 -15.50 -19.62
CA VAL A 415 -1.67 -14.91 -18.40
C VAL A 415 -3.17 -14.68 -18.60
N THR A 416 -3.97 -15.19 -17.67
CA THR A 416 -5.43 -15.16 -17.72
C THR A 416 -5.98 -14.12 -16.75
N TYR A 417 -7.02 -13.40 -17.15
CA TYR A 417 -7.67 -12.36 -16.36
C TYR A 417 -9.14 -12.24 -16.74
N THR A 418 -9.98 -11.83 -15.78
CA THR A 418 -11.43 -11.91 -15.93
C THR A 418 -12.16 -10.68 -15.40
N ALA A 419 -13.28 -10.35 -16.03
CA ALA A 419 -14.30 -9.49 -15.46
C ALA A 419 -15.66 -10.16 -15.57
N SER A 420 -16.57 -9.90 -14.64
CA SER A 420 -17.89 -10.52 -14.63
C SER A 420 -19.02 -9.54 -14.35
N VAL A 421 -20.20 -9.86 -14.87
CA VAL A 421 -21.45 -9.17 -14.56
C VAL A 421 -22.54 -10.21 -14.32
N THR A 422 -23.31 -10.05 -13.25
CA THR A 422 -24.42 -10.95 -12.91
C THR A 422 -25.74 -10.35 -13.35
N ILE A 423 -26.51 -11.11 -14.13
CA ILE A 423 -27.86 -10.75 -14.55
C ILE A 423 -28.85 -11.54 -13.70
N THR A 424 -29.57 -10.84 -12.84
CA THR A 424 -30.63 -11.41 -12.00
C THR A 424 -31.90 -11.59 -12.83
N VAL A 425 -32.44 -12.80 -12.87
CA VAL A 425 -33.64 -13.09 -13.67
C VAL A 425 -34.86 -13.25 -12.79
N VAL A 426 -35.87 -12.41 -13.02
CA VAL A 426 -37.19 -12.53 -12.42
C VAL A 426 -37.98 -13.60 -13.18
N ASN A 427 -38.49 -14.58 -12.46
CA ASN A 427 -39.22 -15.70 -13.05
C ASN A 427 -40.40 -16.11 -12.16
N ALA A 428 -41.39 -16.76 -12.76
CA ALA A 428 -42.54 -17.34 -12.08
C ALA A 428 -42.96 -18.63 -12.78
N SER A 429 -43.54 -19.56 -12.03
CA SER A 429 -44.19 -20.75 -12.57
C SER A 429 -45.53 -20.96 -11.87
N ILE A 430 -46.50 -21.51 -12.60
CA ILE A 430 -47.79 -21.92 -12.06
C ILE A 430 -48.21 -23.22 -12.72
N THR A 431 -48.74 -24.13 -11.92
CA THR A 431 -49.26 -25.43 -12.35
C THR A 431 -50.66 -25.63 -11.77
N ALA A 432 -51.45 -26.47 -12.41
CA ALA A 432 -52.77 -26.88 -11.94
C ALA A 432 -52.79 -28.40 -11.77
N SER A 433 -53.43 -28.91 -10.72
CA SER A 433 -53.57 -30.35 -10.49
C SER A 433 -54.35 -31.08 -11.58
N ALA A 434 -55.21 -30.34 -12.31
CA ALA A 434 -55.90 -30.79 -13.51
C ALA A 434 -56.11 -29.59 -14.45
N THR A 435 -55.89 -29.79 -15.75
CA THR A 435 -56.11 -28.76 -16.79
C THR A 435 -57.47 -28.90 -17.49
N THR A 436 -58.24 -29.93 -17.15
CA THR A 436 -59.60 -30.18 -17.66
C THR A 436 -60.46 -30.73 -16.54
N VAL A 437 -61.59 -30.07 -16.26
CA VAL A 437 -62.47 -30.41 -15.14
C VAL A 437 -63.94 -30.09 -15.47
N ALA A 438 -64.87 -30.69 -14.73
CA ALA A 438 -66.27 -30.30 -14.78
C ALA A 438 -66.48 -28.90 -14.16
N ALA A 439 -67.56 -28.21 -14.55
CA ALA A 439 -67.88 -26.90 -14.01
C ALA A 439 -68.01 -26.91 -12.48
N GLY A 440 -67.27 -26.04 -11.80
CA GLY A 440 -67.27 -25.92 -10.34
C GLY A 440 -66.46 -26.99 -9.60
N GLN A 441 -65.77 -27.90 -10.30
CA GLN A 441 -64.87 -28.85 -9.69
C GLN A 441 -63.59 -28.15 -9.17
N GLY A 442 -63.13 -28.53 -7.97
CA GLY A 442 -61.95 -27.95 -7.34
C GLY A 442 -60.64 -28.33 -8.05
N VAL A 443 -59.79 -27.34 -8.31
CA VAL A 443 -58.45 -27.49 -8.89
C VAL A 443 -57.42 -26.83 -7.99
N ARG A 444 -56.35 -27.55 -7.63
CA ARG A 444 -55.24 -26.98 -6.87
C ARG A 444 -54.25 -26.33 -7.81
N LEU A 445 -54.08 -25.02 -7.67
CA LEU A 445 -52.98 -24.27 -8.26
C LEU A 445 -51.77 -24.31 -7.34
N THR A 446 -50.57 -24.47 -7.90
CA THR A 446 -49.29 -24.36 -7.19
C THR A 446 -48.39 -23.43 -7.97
N TRP A 447 -47.82 -22.44 -7.31
CA TRP A 447 -46.94 -21.44 -7.93
C TRP A 447 -45.64 -21.25 -7.17
N ALA A 448 -44.61 -20.85 -7.91
CA ALA A 448 -43.33 -20.43 -7.37
C ALA A 448 -42.83 -19.18 -8.10
N THR A 449 -42.10 -18.34 -7.40
CA THR A 449 -41.44 -17.16 -7.98
C THR A 449 -39.97 -17.13 -7.59
N GLN A 450 -39.15 -16.52 -8.45
CA GLN A 450 -37.72 -16.38 -8.23
C GLN A 450 -37.32 -14.91 -8.42
N ASN A 451 -36.46 -14.41 -7.52
CA ASN A 451 -35.97 -13.03 -7.51
C ASN A 451 -37.07 -11.96 -7.54
N ALA A 452 -38.21 -12.28 -6.92
CA ALA A 452 -39.37 -11.40 -6.78
C ALA A 452 -39.47 -10.88 -5.36
N ALA A 453 -39.84 -9.62 -5.20
CA ALA A 453 -40.19 -9.00 -3.93
C ALA A 453 -41.67 -9.17 -3.61
N THR A 454 -42.53 -9.18 -4.63
CA THR A 454 -43.97 -9.46 -4.48
C THR A 454 -44.49 -10.37 -5.60
N ALA A 455 -45.62 -11.03 -5.34
CA ALA A 455 -46.32 -11.85 -6.32
C ALA A 455 -47.82 -11.56 -6.29
N THR A 456 -48.47 -11.56 -7.46
CA THR A 456 -49.92 -11.43 -7.57
C THR A 456 -50.53 -12.58 -8.37
N LEU A 457 -51.68 -13.10 -7.94
CA LEU A 457 -52.44 -14.13 -8.63
C LEU A 457 -53.76 -13.54 -9.13
N SER A 458 -54.07 -13.76 -10.41
CA SER A 458 -55.32 -13.31 -11.03
C SER A 458 -56.54 -13.79 -10.24
N GLY A 459 -57.37 -12.86 -9.78
CA GLY A 459 -58.56 -13.14 -8.96
C GLY A 459 -58.31 -13.19 -7.44
N SER A 460 -57.06 -13.22 -6.97
CA SER A 460 -56.72 -13.24 -5.54
C SER A 460 -55.89 -12.03 -5.07
N GLY A 461 -55.30 -11.26 -5.98
CA GLY A 461 -54.45 -10.12 -5.61
C GLY A 461 -53.08 -10.58 -5.11
N TYR A 462 -52.53 -9.93 -4.07
CA TYR A 462 -51.23 -10.30 -3.51
C TYR A 462 -51.27 -11.68 -2.86
N VAL A 463 -50.26 -12.49 -3.17
CA VAL A 463 -50.07 -13.84 -2.62
C VAL A 463 -48.64 -14.00 -2.12
N ALA A 464 -48.38 -15.05 -1.33
CA ALA A 464 -47.02 -15.43 -0.97
C ALA A 464 -46.19 -15.76 -2.22
N LEU A 465 -44.89 -15.46 -2.18
CA LEU A 465 -43.95 -15.67 -3.29
C LEU A 465 -43.95 -17.11 -3.81
N ASN A 466 -44.15 -18.08 -2.93
CA ASN A 466 -44.34 -19.49 -3.26
C ASN A 466 -45.56 -20.00 -2.50
N GLY A 467 -46.43 -20.76 -3.15
CA GLY A 467 -47.68 -21.15 -2.52
C GLY A 467 -48.55 -22.09 -3.35
N SER A 468 -49.71 -22.40 -2.77
CA SER A 468 -50.74 -23.20 -3.44
C SER A 468 -52.12 -22.80 -2.94
N GLY A 469 -53.15 -22.98 -3.78
CA GLY A 469 -54.54 -22.65 -3.46
C GLY A 469 -55.52 -23.45 -4.31
N VAL A 470 -56.73 -23.69 -3.80
CA VAL A 470 -57.79 -24.39 -4.55
C VAL A 470 -58.75 -23.38 -5.15
N VAL A 471 -59.06 -23.54 -6.44
CA VAL A 471 -60.00 -22.72 -7.22
C VAL A 471 -61.12 -23.60 -7.78
N TYR A 472 -62.29 -23.01 -8.05
CA TYR A 472 -63.48 -23.72 -8.54
C TYR A 472 -64.01 -23.06 -9.82
N PRO A 473 -63.36 -23.26 -10.98
CA PRO A 473 -63.76 -22.61 -12.23
C PRO A 473 -65.12 -23.10 -12.74
N ALA A 474 -66.06 -22.18 -12.96
CA ALA A 474 -67.35 -22.48 -13.59
C ALA A 474 -67.30 -22.42 -15.13
N THR A 475 -66.28 -21.75 -15.68
CA THR A 475 -65.99 -21.65 -17.12
C THR A 475 -64.49 -21.74 -17.33
N THR A 476 -64.07 -22.02 -18.57
CA THR A 476 -62.64 -22.08 -18.92
C THR A 476 -61.92 -20.80 -18.50
N THR A 477 -61.01 -20.92 -17.54
CA THR A 477 -60.37 -19.79 -16.87
C THR A 477 -58.85 -19.86 -17.02
N ALA A 478 -58.24 -18.73 -17.30
CA ALA A 478 -56.79 -18.54 -17.28
C ALA A 478 -56.36 -17.97 -15.93
N TYR A 479 -55.47 -18.68 -15.24
CA TYR A 479 -54.84 -18.21 -14.01
C TYR A 479 -53.41 -17.74 -14.30
N THR A 480 -53.12 -16.50 -13.94
CA THR A 480 -51.83 -15.85 -14.15
C THR A 480 -51.20 -15.49 -12.81
N ILE A 481 -49.98 -15.97 -12.57
CA ILE A 481 -49.11 -15.49 -11.48
C ILE A 481 -48.14 -14.46 -12.05
N THR A 482 -48.03 -13.31 -11.42
CA THR A 482 -47.09 -12.24 -11.78
C THR A 482 -46.10 -12.03 -10.66
N ALA A 483 -44.82 -12.29 -10.93
CA ALA A 483 -43.69 -11.98 -10.06
C ALA A 483 -43.19 -10.56 -10.34
N ILE A 484 -42.86 -9.80 -9.30
CA ILE A 484 -42.37 -8.41 -9.39
C ILE A 484 -41.12 -8.26 -8.53
N SER A 485 -39.98 -7.87 -9.11
CA SER A 485 -38.75 -7.60 -8.35
C SER A 485 -38.83 -6.30 -7.54
N SER A 486 -37.88 -6.09 -6.64
CA SER A 486 -37.69 -4.82 -5.92
C SER A 486 -37.43 -3.63 -6.85
N THR A 487 -36.94 -3.87 -8.07
CA THR A 487 -36.69 -2.85 -9.10
C THR A 487 -37.87 -2.66 -10.05
N GLY A 488 -39.01 -3.32 -9.80
CA GLY A 488 -40.24 -3.20 -10.60
C GLY A 488 -40.26 -4.04 -11.89
N VAL A 489 -39.27 -4.92 -12.11
CA VAL A 489 -39.26 -5.84 -13.26
C VAL A 489 -40.27 -6.95 -13.02
N THR A 490 -41.07 -7.28 -14.04
CA THR A 490 -42.17 -8.24 -13.91
C THR A 490 -42.01 -9.44 -14.83
N TYR A 491 -42.47 -10.61 -14.36
CA TYR A 491 -42.62 -11.82 -15.18
C TYR A 491 -43.95 -12.49 -14.85
N ALA A 492 -44.70 -12.90 -15.87
CA ALA A 492 -46.00 -13.52 -15.71
C ALA A 492 -46.02 -14.95 -16.29
N ALA A 493 -46.49 -15.92 -15.49
CA ALA A 493 -46.73 -17.29 -15.93
C ALA A 493 -48.22 -17.60 -15.88
N LYS A 494 -48.70 -18.40 -16.84
CA LYS A 494 -50.12 -18.69 -17.02
C LYS A 494 -50.38 -20.18 -17.11
N VAL A 495 -51.46 -20.63 -16.47
CA VAL A 495 -52.07 -21.95 -16.68
C VAL A 495 -53.54 -21.77 -17.04
N VAL A 496 -54.05 -22.60 -17.97
CA VAL A 496 -55.46 -22.59 -18.36
C VAL A 496 -56.13 -23.86 -17.84
N VAL A 497 -57.26 -23.68 -17.17
CA VAL A 497 -58.13 -24.78 -16.75
C VAL A 497 -59.36 -24.75 -17.64
N THR A 498 -59.51 -25.76 -18.48
CA THR A 498 -60.65 -25.93 -19.41
C THR A 498 -61.82 -26.58 -18.67
N VAL A 499 -63.01 -25.99 -18.80
CA VAL A 499 -64.25 -26.56 -18.27
C VAL A 499 -64.97 -27.29 -19.39
N GLN A 500 -65.30 -28.56 -19.18
CA GLN A 500 -66.00 -29.43 -20.12
C GLN A 500 -67.24 -30.07 -19.51
#